data_AF-A0A0B8T188-F1
#
_entry.id   AF-A0A0B8T188-F1
#
_cell.length_a   1.000
_cell.length_b   1.000
_cell.length_c   1.000
_cell.angle_alpha   90.00
_cell.angle_beta   90.00
_cell.angle_gamma   90.00
#
_symmetry.space_group_name_H-M   'P 1'
#
loop_
_entity.id
_entity.type
_entity.pdbx_description
1 polymer ?
#
loop_
_entity_poly.entity_id
_entity_poly.type
_entity_poly.pdbx_seq_one_letter_code
_entity_poly.pdbx_strand_id
1 'polypeptide(L)'
;MEKHLVEAFNKLAVLKNIIIEVEYLDEPPEEAFIWGRDPFYGVHRNVSLELMHNGYLEDARKLFEDYVNYQYPERIEQARADIKNVWDGLRPLTRDNIESLYKQHKGVVVLTDIYFTMPYANYVFVNVSEEERFAMIEDEYSRAMPLDWILDEETSVDKAFLDVYNTKINNGRFPFVNS
;
A
#
# COMPACT_ATOMS: atom_id res chain seq x y z
N MET A 1 10.35 -26.09 3.42
CA MET A 1 9.89 -24.69 3.34
C MET A 1 9.50 -24.28 4.75
N GLU A 2 10.00 -23.14 5.22
CA GLU A 2 9.74 -22.66 6.59
C GLU A 2 8.28 -22.22 6.74
N LYS A 3 7.74 -22.27 7.96
CA LYS A 3 6.30 -22.07 8.21
C LYS A 3 5.82 -20.68 7.76
N HIS A 4 6.57 -19.62 8.04
CA HIS A 4 6.23 -18.24 7.65
C HIS A 4 6.22 -18.04 6.13
N LEU A 5 7.09 -18.74 5.39
CA LEU A 5 7.09 -18.70 3.92
C LEU A 5 5.82 -19.36 3.36
N VAL A 6 5.41 -20.50 3.91
CA VAL A 6 4.16 -21.17 3.52
C VAL A 6 2.96 -20.25 3.79
N GLU A 7 2.92 -19.60 4.95
CA GLU A 7 1.87 -18.64 5.29
C GLU A 7 1.87 -17.43 4.35
N ALA A 8 3.03 -16.88 4.02
CA ALA A 8 3.17 -15.79 3.06
C ALA A 8 2.69 -16.17 1.66
N PHE A 9 3.08 -17.35 1.14
CA PHE A 9 2.62 -17.82 -0.17
C PHE A 9 1.11 -18.08 -0.21
N ASN A 10 0.55 -18.67 0.84
CA ASN A 10 -0.90 -18.86 0.96
C ASN A 10 -1.63 -17.52 0.97
N LYS A 11 -1.11 -16.54 1.72
CA LYS A 11 -1.66 -15.19 1.75
C LYS A 11 -1.59 -14.53 0.37
N LEU A 12 -0.44 -14.57 -0.31
CA LEU A 12 -0.30 -14.07 -1.68
C LEU A 12 -1.32 -14.70 -2.63
N ALA A 13 -1.55 -16.00 -2.56
CA ALA A 13 -2.53 -16.68 -3.41
C ALA A 13 -3.96 -16.17 -3.17
N VAL A 14 -4.37 -16.03 -1.91
CA VAL A 14 -5.69 -15.49 -1.54
C VAL A 14 -5.85 -14.06 -2.05
N LEU A 15 -4.85 -13.20 -1.81
CA LEU A 15 -4.89 -11.79 -2.21
C LEU A 15 -4.95 -11.62 -3.73
N LYS A 16 -4.19 -12.45 -4.47
CA LYS A 16 -4.21 -12.47 -5.92
C LYS A 16 -5.60 -12.80 -6.45
N ASN A 17 -6.26 -13.82 -5.88
CA ASN A 17 -7.61 -14.19 -6.28
C ASN A 17 -8.62 -13.06 -6.01
N ILE A 18 -8.53 -12.39 -4.85
CA ILE A 18 -9.39 -11.24 -4.56
C ILE A 18 -9.19 -10.12 -5.58
N ILE A 19 -7.95 -9.79 -5.95
CA ILE A 19 -7.67 -8.78 -6.97
C ILE A 19 -8.32 -9.18 -8.30
N ILE A 20 -8.14 -10.44 -8.71
CA ILE A 20 -8.71 -10.96 -9.96
C ILE A 20 -10.24 -10.85 -9.95
N GLU A 21 -10.88 -11.21 -8.83
CA GLU A 21 -12.33 -11.14 -8.65
C GLU A 21 -12.86 -9.70 -8.62
N VAL A 22 -12.18 -8.78 -7.93
CA VAL A 22 -12.61 -7.38 -7.76
C VAL A 22 -12.39 -6.54 -9.02
N GLU A 23 -11.26 -6.73 -9.71
CA GLU A 23 -10.93 -5.97 -10.91
C GLU A 23 -11.53 -6.59 -12.20
N TYR A 24 -12.40 -7.61 -12.09
CA TYR A 24 -12.96 -8.36 -13.22
C TYR A 24 -11.89 -8.80 -14.24
N LEU A 25 -10.72 -9.22 -13.75
CA LEU A 25 -9.59 -9.62 -14.57
C LEU A 25 -9.76 -11.07 -15.05
N ASP A 26 -10.85 -11.37 -15.76
CA ASP A 26 -11.00 -12.68 -16.43
C ASP A 26 -9.86 -12.91 -17.46
N GLU A 27 -9.38 -11.81 -18.06
CA GLU A 27 -8.10 -11.70 -18.76
C GLU A 27 -7.47 -10.35 -18.39
N PRO A 28 -6.51 -10.27 -17.45
CA PRO A 28 -5.92 -8.98 -17.11
C PRO A 28 -5.29 -8.36 -18.35
N PRO A 29 -5.69 -7.14 -18.77
CA PRO A 29 -5.05 -6.48 -19.90
C PRO A 29 -3.55 -6.36 -19.61
N GLU A 30 -2.68 -6.42 -20.63
CA GLU A 30 -1.23 -6.23 -20.45
C GLU A 30 -0.90 -4.94 -19.67
N GLU A 31 -1.79 -3.94 -19.73
CA GLU A 31 -1.72 -2.69 -18.98
C GLU A 31 -1.82 -2.84 -17.45
N ALA A 32 -2.45 -3.90 -16.95
CA ALA A 32 -2.52 -4.23 -15.52
C ALA A 32 -1.17 -4.67 -14.96
N PHE A 33 -0.22 -5.07 -15.83
CA PHE A 33 1.15 -5.42 -15.46
C PHE A 33 2.15 -4.35 -15.90
N ILE A 34 1.78 -3.09 -15.73
CA ILE A 34 2.70 -1.97 -15.91
C ILE A 34 3.29 -1.60 -14.56
N TRP A 35 4.62 -1.45 -14.52
CA TRP A 35 5.35 -0.93 -13.36
C TRP A 35 4.67 0.33 -12.79
N GLY A 36 4.39 0.31 -11.48
CA GLY A 36 3.73 1.42 -10.77
C GLY A 36 2.20 1.41 -10.80
N ARG A 37 1.58 0.56 -11.62
CA ARG A 37 0.12 0.30 -11.60
C ARG A 37 -0.23 -1.14 -11.24
N ASP A 38 0.73 -2.05 -11.33
CA ASP A 38 0.56 -3.46 -11.03
C ASP A 38 0.07 -3.71 -9.59
N PRO A 39 -1.17 -4.20 -9.41
CA PRO A 39 -1.73 -4.47 -8.09
C PRO A 39 -1.02 -5.66 -7.40
N PHE A 40 -0.47 -6.60 -8.17
CA PHE A 40 0.30 -7.72 -7.63
C PHE A 40 1.65 -7.25 -7.08
N TYR A 41 2.28 -6.22 -7.67
CA TYR A 41 3.48 -5.61 -7.10
C TYR A 41 3.19 -5.06 -5.69
N GLY A 42 2.08 -4.32 -5.53
CA GLY A 42 1.63 -3.80 -4.23
C GLY A 42 1.41 -4.92 -3.20
N VAL A 43 0.79 -6.03 -3.61
CA VAL A 43 0.57 -7.19 -2.74
C VAL A 43 1.89 -7.86 -2.33
N HIS A 44 2.81 -8.12 -3.26
CA HIS A 44 4.10 -8.73 -2.90
C HIS A 44 4.92 -7.80 -2.00
N ARG A 45 4.88 -6.48 -2.23
CA ARG A 45 5.53 -5.50 -1.35
C ARG A 45 4.99 -5.58 0.08
N ASN A 46 3.67 -5.55 0.26
CA ASN A 46 3.07 -5.60 1.60
C ASN A 46 3.33 -6.90 2.34
N VAL A 47 3.17 -8.06 1.67
CA VAL A 47 3.47 -9.36 2.31
C VAL A 47 4.95 -9.47 2.69
N SER A 48 5.84 -8.89 1.88
CA SER A 48 7.26 -8.83 2.22
C SER A 48 7.51 -7.91 3.41
N LEU A 49 6.89 -6.73 3.47
CA LEU A 49 7.02 -5.83 4.62
C LEU A 49 6.46 -6.45 5.91
N GLU A 50 5.38 -7.22 5.84
CA GLU A 50 4.89 -8.02 6.96
C GLU A 50 5.93 -9.03 7.46
N LEU A 51 6.56 -9.78 6.54
CA LEU A 51 7.67 -10.68 6.90
C LEU A 51 8.83 -9.91 7.55
N MET A 52 9.15 -8.72 7.05
CA MET A 52 10.18 -7.85 7.65
C MET A 52 9.80 -7.43 9.07
N HIS A 53 8.56 -7.02 9.32
CA HIS A 53 8.05 -6.70 10.65
C HIS A 53 8.12 -7.88 11.61
N ASN A 54 7.97 -9.11 11.10
CA ASN A 54 8.07 -10.33 11.89
C ASN A 54 9.52 -10.85 12.04
N GLY A 55 10.52 -10.11 11.57
CA GLY A 55 11.94 -10.43 11.73
C GLY A 55 12.55 -11.27 10.61
N TYR A 56 11.79 -11.61 9.57
CA TYR A 56 12.22 -12.45 8.45
C TYR A 56 12.75 -11.62 7.27
N LEU A 57 13.78 -10.80 7.51
CA LEU A 57 14.25 -9.79 6.56
C LEU A 57 14.74 -10.37 5.22
N GLU A 58 15.56 -11.43 5.26
CA GLU A 58 16.15 -12.01 4.05
C GLU A 58 15.10 -12.75 3.20
N ASP A 59 14.19 -13.48 3.86
CA ASP A 59 13.07 -14.15 3.20
C ASP A 59 12.10 -13.15 2.57
N ALA A 60 11.81 -12.05 3.26
CA ALA A 60 11.00 -10.97 2.72
C ALA A 60 11.60 -10.36 1.46
N ARG A 61 12.90 -10.01 1.50
CA ARG A 61 13.60 -9.45 0.35
C ARG A 61 13.57 -10.41 -0.82
N LYS A 62 13.88 -11.68 -0.57
CA LYS A 62 13.86 -12.71 -1.60
C LYS A 62 12.47 -12.87 -2.21
N LEU A 63 11.42 -12.95 -1.39
CA LEU A 63 10.03 -13.08 -1.86
C LEU A 63 9.66 -11.93 -2.82
N PHE A 64 10.02 -10.70 -2.45
CA PHE A 64 9.76 -9.53 -3.27
C PHE A 64 10.58 -9.51 -4.56
N GLU A 65 11.89 -9.76 -4.44
CA GLU A 65 12.82 -9.76 -5.57
C GLU A 65 12.51 -10.87 -6.58
N ASP A 66 12.05 -12.05 -6.13
CA ASP A 66 11.67 -13.15 -7.02
C ASP A 66 10.50 -12.75 -7.93
N TYR A 67 9.50 -12.05 -7.39
CA TYR A 67 8.39 -11.53 -8.19
C TYR A 67 8.86 -10.44 -9.18
N VAL A 68 9.69 -9.50 -8.73
CA VAL A 68 10.21 -8.43 -9.60
C VAL A 68 11.12 -8.98 -10.69
N ASN A 69 11.98 -9.96 -10.39
CA ASN A 69 12.84 -10.58 -11.39
C ASN A 69 12.03 -11.33 -12.45
N TYR A 70 10.87 -11.88 -12.09
CA TYR A 70 9.98 -12.54 -13.03
C TYR A 70 9.23 -11.53 -13.91
N GLN A 71 8.65 -10.50 -13.31
CA GLN A 71 7.73 -9.58 -14.00
C GLN A 71 8.44 -8.36 -14.63
N TYR A 72 9.47 -7.83 -13.96
CA TYR A 72 10.17 -6.58 -14.28
C TYR A 72 11.69 -6.69 -14.01
N PRO A 73 12.41 -7.63 -14.65
CA PRO A 73 13.83 -7.87 -14.35
C PRO A 73 14.71 -6.63 -14.49
N GLU A 74 14.39 -5.72 -15.41
CA GLU A 74 15.11 -4.47 -15.63
C GLU A 74 14.90 -3.42 -14.52
N ARG A 75 13.93 -3.66 -13.62
CA ARG A 75 13.54 -2.76 -12.53
C ARG A 75 14.02 -3.23 -11.16
N ILE A 76 14.78 -4.33 -11.06
CA ILE A 76 15.15 -4.93 -9.77
C ILE A 76 15.85 -3.95 -8.81
N GLU A 77 16.75 -3.12 -9.30
CA GLU A 77 17.43 -2.10 -8.47
C GLU A 77 16.48 -1.00 -8.01
N GLN A 78 15.49 -0.65 -8.84
CA GLN A 78 14.45 0.32 -8.49
C GLN A 78 13.53 -0.26 -7.41
N ALA A 79 13.16 -1.55 -7.54
CA ALA A 79 12.36 -2.25 -6.54
C ALA A 79 13.08 -2.37 -5.18
N ARG A 80 14.37 -2.73 -5.21
CA ARG A 80 15.22 -2.78 -4.00
C ARG A 80 15.27 -1.44 -3.27
N ALA A 81 15.43 -0.35 -4.03
CA ALA A 81 15.40 0.99 -3.48
C ALA A 81 14.01 1.35 -2.92
N ASP A 82 12.95 1.02 -3.65
CA ASP A 82 11.56 1.26 -3.24
C ASP A 82 11.25 0.59 -1.89
N ILE A 83 11.38 -0.74 -1.78
CA ILE A 83 11.05 -1.45 -0.55
C ILE A 83 11.90 -0.98 0.65
N LYS A 84 13.17 -0.61 0.41
CA LYS A 84 14.04 -0.03 1.44
C LYS A 84 13.54 1.34 1.89
N ASN A 85 13.20 2.23 0.95
CA ASN A 85 12.73 3.58 1.26
C ASN A 85 11.39 3.55 1.99
N VAL A 86 10.48 2.65 1.57
CA VAL A 86 9.22 2.40 2.26
C VAL A 86 9.51 1.94 3.69
N TRP A 87 10.30 0.87 3.87
CA TRP A 87 10.65 0.32 5.17
C TRP A 87 11.23 1.38 6.13
N ASP A 88 12.22 2.17 5.66
CA ASP A 88 12.84 3.23 6.45
C ASP A 88 11.85 4.37 6.79
N GLY A 89 10.81 4.54 5.97
CA GLY A 89 9.77 5.55 6.10
C GLY A 89 8.54 5.14 6.91
N LEU A 90 8.40 3.86 7.27
CA LEU A 90 7.20 3.37 7.96
C LEU A 90 7.07 4.00 9.36
N ARG A 91 5.87 4.49 9.65
CA ARG A 91 5.47 4.98 10.97
C ARG A 91 4.22 4.26 11.43
N PRO A 92 4.16 3.71 12.65
CA PRO A 92 2.94 3.11 13.16
C PRO A 92 1.78 4.10 13.08
N LEU A 93 0.67 3.66 12.49
CA LEU A 93 -0.57 4.41 12.54
C LEU A 93 -1.30 4.10 13.83
N THR A 94 -1.53 5.15 14.60
CA THR A 94 -2.45 5.15 15.74
C THR A 94 -3.55 6.14 15.42
N ARG A 95 -4.73 5.94 16.01
CA ARG A 95 -5.84 6.90 15.89
C ARG A 95 -5.39 8.32 16.20
N ASP A 96 -4.64 8.51 17.29
CA ASP A 96 -4.10 9.80 17.70
C ASP A 96 -3.19 10.44 16.64
N ASN A 97 -2.31 9.66 16.00
CA ASN A 97 -1.42 10.16 14.95
C ASN A 97 -2.20 10.54 13.69
N ILE A 98 -3.21 9.75 13.33
CA ILE A 98 -4.09 10.01 12.18
C ILE A 98 -4.89 11.30 12.41
N GLU A 99 -5.53 11.43 13.58
CA GLU A 99 -6.29 12.62 13.94
C GLU A 99 -5.42 13.89 13.99
N SER A 100 -4.20 13.78 14.52
CA SER A 100 -3.26 14.91 14.56
C SER A 100 -2.87 15.35 13.15
N LEU A 101 -2.57 14.40 12.26
CA LEU A 101 -2.27 14.69 10.85
C LEU A 101 -3.47 15.32 10.14
N TYR A 102 -4.69 14.85 10.43
CA TYR A 102 -5.91 15.39 9.83
C TYR A 102 -6.23 16.82 10.27
N LYS A 103 -6.12 17.10 11.57
CA LYS A 103 -6.36 18.45 12.12
C LYS A 103 -5.43 19.49 11.49
N GLN A 104 -4.25 19.07 11.04
CA GLN A 104 -3.26 19.93 10.40
C GLN A 104 -3.48 20.08 8.89
N HIS A 105 -4.20 19.16 8.24
CA HIS A 105 -4.30 19.10 6.78
C HIS A 105 -5.75 18.91 6.31
N LYS A 106 -6.41 20.01 5.94
CA LYS A 106 -7.74 20.00 5.31
C LYS A 106 -7.60 19.57 3.84
N GLY A 107 -7.92 18.31 3.51
CA GLY A 107 -7.90 17.82 2.12
C GLY A 107 -7.23 16.47 1.89
N VAL A 108 -6.99 15.68 2.94
CA VAL A 108 -6.31 14.39 2.82
C VAL A 108 -7.27 13.28 2.39
N VAL A 109 -6.94 12.62 1.28
CA VAL A 109 -7.41 11.27 0.94
C VAL A 109 -6.38 10.28 1.44
N VAL A 110 -6.84 9.18 2.03
CA VAL A 110 -5.95 8.07 2.36
C VAL A 110 -5.99 7.05 1.23
N LEU A 111 -4.84 6.78 0.65
CA LEU A 111 -4.65 5.67 -0.26
C LEU A 111 -4.04 4.49 0.50
N THR A 112 -4.41 3.29 0.09
CA THR A 112 -3.71 2.07 0.50
C THR A 112 -3.13 1.37 -0.71
N ASP A 113 -2.04 0.67 -0.50
CA ASP A 113 -1.39 -0.12 -1.55
C ASP A 113 -2.26 -1.28 -2.06
N ILE A 114 -3.29 -1.68 -1.30
CA ILE A 114 -4.18 -2.82 -1.56
C ILE A 114 -5.63 -2.38 -1.37
N TYR A 115 -6.55 -2.87 -2.20
CA TYR A 115 -7.98 -2.56 -2.19
C TYR A 115 -8.75 -2.84 -0.89
N PHE A 116 -8.12 -3.46 0.10
CA PHE A 116 -8.77 -3.89 1.33
C PHE A 116 -7.79 -3.84 2.50
N THR A 117 -8.33 -3.60 3.69
CA THR A 117 -7.54 -3.51 4.92
C THR A 117 -6.90 -4.85 5.26
N MET A 118 -5.64 -4.82 5.68
CA MET A 118 -4.92 -5.99 6.14
C MET A 118 -3.94 -5.63 7.27
N PRO A 119 -3.57 -6.59 8.13
CA PRO A 119 -2.45 -6.39 9.04
C PRO A 119 -1.20 -6.02 8.25
N TYR A 120 -0.44 -5.04 8.74
CA TYR A 120 0.75 -4.50 8.08
C TYR A 120 0.46 -3.79 6.75
N ALA A 121 -0.78 -3.33 6.54
CA ALA A 121 -1.11 -2.45 5.43
C ALA A 121 -0.36 -1.12 5.56
N ASN A 122 0.16 -0.66 4.43
CA ASN A 122 0.70 0.68 4.29
C ASN A 122 -0.35 1.62 3.73
N TYR A 123 -0.45 2.78 4.38
CA TYR A 123 -1.31 3.87 3.98
C TYR A 123 -0.46 5.05 3.55
N VAL A 124 -0.94 5.77 2.56
CA VAL A 124 -0.33 6.96 1.99
C VAL A 124 -1.35 8.08 2.09
N PHE A 125 -0.92 9.23 2.59
CA PHE A 125 -1.79 10.40 2.66
C PHE A 125 -1.56 11.26 1.43
N VAL A 126 -2.62 11.63 0.73
CA VAL A 126 -2.54 12.47 -0.47
C VAL A 126 -3.41 13.69 -0.28
N ASN A 127 -2.80 14.87 -0.46
CA ASN A 127 -3.48 16.14 -0.47
C ASN A 127 -4.02 16.37 -1.87
N VAL A 128 -5.33 16.56 -1.96
CA VAL A 128 -6.04 16.77 -3.23
C VAL A 128 -7.05 17.91 -3.07
N SER A 129 -7.49 18.49 -4.19
CA SER A 129 -8.62 19.41 -4.17
C SER A 129 -9.90 18.71 -3.69
N GLU A 130 -10.90 19.48 -3.28
CA GLU A 130 -12.18 18.92 -2.85
C GLU A 130 -12.90 18.16 -3.98
N GLU A 131 -12.80 18.65 -5.22
CA GLU A 131 -13.36 17.98 -6.41
C GLU A 131 -12.66 16.65 -6.69
N GLU A 132 -11.33 16.61 -6.66
CA GLU A 132 -10.54 15.38 -6.80
C GLU A 132 -10.86 14.39 -5.67
N ARG A 133 -11.01 14.87 -4.43
CA ARG A 133 -11.41 14.03 -3.29
C ARG A 133 -12.73 13.32 -3.56
N PHE A 134 -13.75 14.05 -4.03
CA PHE A 134 -15.06 13.45 -4.34
C PHE A 134 -14.95 12.42 -5.47
N ALA A 135 -14.26 12.76 -6.57
CA ALA A 135 -14.07 11.84 -7.69
C ALA A 135 -13.33 10.55 -7.27
N MET A 136 -12.32 10.66 -6.41
CA MET A 136 -11.56 9.51 -5.90
C MET A 136 -12.36 8.62 -4.96
N ILE A 137 -13.29 9.17 -4.17
CA ILE A 137 -14.12 8.40 -3.24
C ILE A 137 -15.29 7.72 -3.97
N GLU A 138 -15.84 8.36 -5.00
CA GLU A 138 -16.96 7.81 -5.79
C GLU A 138 -16.53 6.74 -6.80
N ASP A 139 -15.24 6.68 -7.15
CA ASP A 139 -14.68 5.63 -8.00
C ASP A 139 -14.56 4.30 -7.22
N GLU A 140 -15.40 3.33 -7.60
CA GLU A 140 -15.44 1.99 -6.99
C GLU A 140 -14.13 1.19 -7.16
N TYR A 141 -13.27 1.58 -8.11
CA TYR A 141 -11.95 1.00 -8.34
C TYR A 141 -10.82 1.80 -7.69
N SER A 142 -11.16 2.84 -6.93
CA SER A 142 -10.18 3.63 -6.20
C SER A 142 -9.77 2.94 -4.91
N ARG A 143 -8.47 3.03 -4.59
CA ARG A 143 -7.93 2.61 -3.28
C ARG A 143 -8.04 3.73 -2.24
N ALA A 144 -8.79 4.77 -2.57
CA ALA A 144 -9.08 5.88 -1.68
C ALA A 144 -10.08 5.42 -0.61
N MET A 145 -9.70 5.62 0.63
CA MET A 145 -10.59 5.47 1.77
C MET A 145 -10.91 6.85 2.34
N PRO A 146 -12.19 7.11 2.64
CA PRO A 146 -12.57 8.23 3.49
C PRO A 146 -11.86 8.10 4.84
N LEU A 147 -11.26 9.19 5.31
CA LEU A 147 -10.50 9.16 6.55
C LEU A 147 -11.37 8.81 7.77
N ASP A 148 -12.61 9.26 7.75
CA ASP A 148 -13.64 8.96 8.74
C ASP A 148 -13.91 7.46 8.88
N TRP A 149 -13.73 6.66 7.83
CA TRP A 149 -13.82 5.19 7.91
C TRP A 149 -12.63 4.60 8.67
N ILE A 150 -11.43 5.16 8.48
CA ILE A 150 -10.23 4.74 9.23
C ILE A 150 -10.33 5.15 10.71
N LEU A 151 -11.02 6.26 10.98
CA LEU A 151 -11.27 6.79 12.31
C LEU A 151 -12.56 6.23 12.95
N ASP A 152 -13.35 5.42 12.24
CA ASP A 152 -14.51 4.77 12.86
C ASP A 152 -14.03 3.73 13.88
N GLU A 153 -14.81 3.50 14.94
CA GLU A 153 -14.43 2.54 16.00
C GLU A 153 -14.53 1.07 15.55
N GLU A 154 -15.07 0.80 14.36
CA GLU A 154 -15.29 -0.54 13.82
C GLU A 154 -14.07 -1.06 13.02
N THR A 155 -13.29 -0.15 12.44
CA THR A 155 -12.11 -0.46 11.62
C THR A 155 -10.87 -0.54 12.49
N SER A 156 -10.44 -1.75 12.83
CA SER A 156 -9.16 -1.96 13.51
C SER A 156 -7.99 -1.60 12.59
N VAL A 157 -7.19 -0.61 13.02
CA VAL A 157 -5.91 -0.22 12.42
C VAL A 157 -4.73 -0.89 13.11
N ASP A 158 -4.95 -2.03 13.79
CA ASP A 158 -3.88 -2.74 14.47
C ASP A 158 -2.84 -3.20 13.45
N LYS A 159 -1.59 -2.78 13.68
CA LYS A 159 -0.45 -3.03 12.79
C LYS A 159 -0.59 -2.34 11.43
N ALA A 160 -1.29 -1.21 11.34
CA ALA A 160 -1.24 -0.33 10.18
C ALA A 160 -0.01 0.59 10.23
N PHE A 161 0.51 0.98 9.06
CA PHE A 161 1.66 1.90 8.97
C PHE A 161 1.40 3.01 7.94
N LEU A 162 1.90 4.20 8.25
CA LEU A 162 1.98 5.32 7.31
C LEU A 162 3.29 5.18 6.56
N ASP A 163 3.19 5.07 5.25
CA ASP A 163 4.31 5.20 4.35
C ASP A 163 4.61 6.68 4.13
N VAL A 164 5.51 7.21 4.95
CA VAL A 164 5.92 8.62 4.90
C VAL A 164 6.68 8.92 3.60
N TYR A 165 7.36 7.93 3.03
CA TYR A 165 8.13 8.11 1.79
C TYR A 165 7.18 8.36 0.61
N ASN A 166 6.23 7.45 0.39
CA ASN A 166 5.25 7.61 -0.69
C ASN A 166 4.26 8.75 -0.40
N THR A 167 3.95 9.05 0.86
CA THR A 167 3.21 10.26 1.23
C THR A 167 3.93 11.52 0.74
N LYS A 168 5.24 11.63 0.94
CA LYS A 168 6.01 12.80 0.45
C LYS A 168 6.06 12.88 -1.07
N ILE A 169 6.21 11.75 -1.77
CA ILE A 169 6.24 11.71 -3.23
C ILE A 169 4.90 12.18 -3.81
N ASN A 170 3.79 11.62 -3.33
CA ASN A 170 2.45 11.95 -3.83
C ASN A 170 2.07 13.41 -3.54
N ASN A 171 2.53 13.97 -2.42
CA ASN A 171 2.34 15.39 -2.10
C ASN A 171 3.38 16.32 -2.74
N GLY A 172 4.27 15.85 -3.60
CA GLY A 172 5.22 16.73 -4.30
C GLY A 172 4.53 17.78 -5.18
N ARG A 173 3.35 17.44 -5.72
CA ARG A 173 2.54 18.33 -6.57
C ARG A 173 1.61 19.24 -5.77
N PHE A 174 1.10 18.74 -4.65
CA PHE A 174 0.26 19.47 -3.70
C PHE A 174 0.86 19.29 -2.30
N PRO A 175 1.94 20.03 -1.97
CA PRO A 175 2.51 19.93 -0.63
C PRO A 175 1.41 20.21 0.38
N PHE A 176 1.44 19.51 1.52
CA PHE A 176 0.60 19.85 2.66
C PHE A 176 0.67 21.35 2.84
N VAL A 177 -0.45 22.02 2.53
CA VAL A 177 -0.50 23.46 2.27
C VAL A 177 0.23 24.15 3.41
N ASN A 178 1.29 24.90 3.05
CA ASN A 178 2.29 25.45 3.97
C ASN A 178 1.69 25.79 5.35
N SER A 179 2.24 25.14 6.38
CA SER A 179 2.10 25.54 7.78
C SER A 179 2.35 27.03 7.98
#